data_AF-A0A7X8G3G6-F1
#
_entry.id   AF-A0A7X8G3G6-F1
#
_cell.length_a   1.000
_cell.length_b   1.000
_cell.length_c   1.000
_cell.angle_alpha   90.00
_cell.angle_beta   90.00
_cell.angle_gamma   90.00
#
_symmetry.space_group_name_H-M   'P 1'
#
loop_
_entity.id
_entity.type
_entity.pdbx_description
1 polymer ?
#
loop_
_entity_poly.entity_id
_entity_poly.type
_entity_poly.pdbx_seq_one_letter_code
_entity_poly.pdbx_strand_id
1 'polypeptide(L)'
;MIIIKRIVCMVICITIIGSQVFGFSNTYNKVDIKSKIEKNYGINIIIPEDVDYREFNDCMSTLEKCIKKFPGDIIKKITDFYLQKGIATNVILDKTEIIKDLFSQSPGDEKSVNIYIKTLESSLYSESCYASELAMMHELSHFISDYIFENFDCEDLKNEFHRLNEGYEYGTWGENYSKVFVNKHSAISFEEEIADLIWHAEVNPSILRNINDGNNAIIHEKLRLLAKEFDIIFDSISENSKLWLDAIPQSPQDWAKDTIAEMKDSLLIPEEFNGLYEAYINREDFYKLILNMLDMKVGDKNLEDYFNLGDYEEHVALDPVKGEVYVSDGKSYTNYYNYLTKSSDALYQAYQMGIINTDFINESQGYMTRLEISKA
;
A
#
# COMPACT_ATOMS: atom_id res chain seq x y z
N MET A 1 -33.46 12.35 -5.31
CA MET A 1 -32.76 13.02 -4.19
C MET A 1 -31.73 12.11 -3.51
N ILE A 2 -32.04 10.84 -3.26
CA ILE A 2 -31.09 9.84 -2.70
C ILE A 2 -29.90 9.58 -3.63
N ILE A 3 -30.13 9.48 -4.94
CA ILE A 3 -29.06 9.27 -5.95
C ILE A 3 -28.06 10.43 -5.98
N ILE A 4 -28.53 11.67 -5.94
CA ILE A 4 -27.66 12.86 -5.89
C ILE A 4 -26.87 12.89 -4.57
N LYS A 5 -27.48 12.50 -3.45
CA LYS A 5 -26.76 12.39 -2.15
C LYS A 5 -25.68 11.31 -2.17
N ARG A 6 -25.94 10.14 -2.78
CA ARG A 6 -24.95 9.06 -2.96
C ARG A 6 -23.77 9.48 -3.84
N ILE A 7 -24.04 10.11 -4.97
CA ILE A 7 -22.99 10.62 -5.88
C ILE A 7 -22.15 11.68 -5.17
N VAL A 8 -22.77 12.60 -4.44
CA VAL A 8 -22.05 13.62 -3.66
C VAL A 8 -21.22 12.99 -2.54
N CYS A 9 -21.73 11.97 -1.84
CA CYS A 9 -20.96 11.24 -0.83
C CYS A 9 -19.77 10.47 -1.43
N MET A 10 -19.94 9.81 -2.59
CA MET A 10 -18.83 9.16 -3.30
C MET A 10 -17.80 10.17 -3.79
N VAL A 11 -18.24 11.31 -4.35
CA VAL A 11 -17.33 12.39 -4.76
C VAL A 11 -16.60 12.97 -3.55
N ILE A 12 -17.26 13.11 -2.40
CA ILE A 12 -16.63 13.53 -1.13
C ILE A 12 -15.62 12.46 -0.66
N CYS A 13 -15.95 11.17 -0.71
CA CYS A 13 -15.02 10.10 -0.36
C CYS A 13 -13.80 10.08 -1.31
N ILE A 14 -14.01 10.21 -2.62
CA ILE A 14 -12.95 10.25 -3.64
C ILE A 14 -12.08 11.51 -3.48
N THR A 15 -12.67 12.67 -3.19
CA THR A 15 -11.92 13.92 -2.96
C THR A 15 -11.15 13.93 -1.63
N ILE A 16 -11.66 13.23 -0.60
CA ILE A 16 -10.94 13.01 0.67
C ILE A 16 -9.81 11.98 0.50
N ILE A 17 -9.96 10.99 -0.40
CA ILE A 17 -8.90 10.02 -0.71
C ILE A 17 -7.80 10.63 -1.61
N GLY A 18 -8.15 11.60 -2.46
CA GLY A 18 -7.26 12.18 -3.48
C GLY A 18 -6.53 13.48 -3.10
N SER A 19 -6.65 13.96 -1.87
CA SER A 19 -5.82 15.08 -1.41
C SER A 19 -5.11 14.68 -0.13
N GLN A 20 -3.78 14.74 -0.14
CA GLN A 20 -2.97 14.81 1.08
C GLN A 20 -3.33 16.12 1.81
N VAL A 21 -4.52 16.17 2.39
CA VAL A 21 -4.85 17.17 3.39
C VAL A 21 -4.02 16.76 4.59
N PHE A 22 -2.97 17.54 4.87
CA PHE A 22 -2.35 17.61 6.17
C PHE A 22 -3.46 17.92 7.20
N GLY A 23 -4.11 16.85 7.66
CA GLY A 23 -5.02 16.88 8.78
C GLY A 23 -4.15 17.09 10.02
N PHE A 24 -3.95 18.35 10.39
CA PHE A 24 -3.49 18.68 11.73
C PHE A 24 -4.49 18.10 12.73
N SER A 25 -4.18 16.93 13.27
CA SER A 25 -4.85 16.49 14.49
C SER A 25 -4.32 17.37 15.62
N ASN A 26 -5.15 18.28 16.10
CA ASN A 26 -4.89 19.11 17.29
C ASN A 26 -4.82 18.30 18.60
N THR A 27 -4.63 16.99 18.53
CA THR A 27 -4.27 16.16 19.67
C THR A 27 -2.76 16.18 19.81
N TYR A 28 -2.26 17.17 20.56
CA TYR A 28 -0.99 17.10 21.31
C TYR A 28 -1.07 15.96 22.35
N ASN A 29 -1.33 14.73 21.91
CA ASN A 29 -0.88 13.58 22.67
C ASN A 29 0.59 13.47 22.36
N LYS A 30 1.40 13.74 23.39
CA LYS A 30 2.85 13.60 23.42
C LYS A 30 3.21 12.12 23.25
N VAL A 31 2.91 11.55 22.09
CA VAL A 31 3.34 10.21 21.72
C VAL A 31 4.83 10.33 21.54
N ASP A 32 5.58 9.61 22.37
CA ASP A 32 7.02 9.50 22.22
C ASP A 32 7.32 8.63 21.00
N ILE A 33 7.25 9.26 19.81
CA ILE A 33 7.42 8.60 18.51
C ILE A 33 8.80 7.93 18.45
N LYS A 34 9.83 8.58 19.01
CA LYS A 34 11.17 8.02 19.14
C LYS A 34 11.13 6.67 19.86
N SER A 35 10.72 6.66 21.13
CA SER A 35 10.70 5.42 21.92
C SER A 35 9.82 4.34 21.30
N LYS A 36 8.75 4.72 20.59
CA LYS A 36 7.89 3.79 19.86
C LYS A 36 8.62 3.14 18.68
N ILE A 37 9.31 3.93 17.84
CA ILE A 37 10.09 3.40 16.72
C ILE A 37 11.18 2.47 17.25
N GLU A 38 11.92 2.91 18.26
CA GLU A 38 13.04 2.14 18.81
C GLU A 38 12.58 0.81 19.38
N LYS A 39 11.48 0.81 20.14
CA LYS A 39 10.90 -0.40 20.72
C LYS A 39 10.31 -1.33 19.67
N ASN A 40 9.54 -0.80 18.72
CA ASN A 40 8.80 -1.63 17.78
C ASN A 40 9.69 -2.20 16.68
N TYR A 41 10.72 -1.46 16.26
CA TYR A 41 11.54 -1.82 15.11
C TYR A 41 12.99 -2.16 15.48
N GLY A 42 13.42 -2.01 16.74
CA GLY A 42 14.79 -2.34 17.15
C GLY A 42 15.87 -1.43 16.55
N ILE A 43 15.49 -0.21 16.15
CA ILE A 43 16.36 0.82 15.59
C ILE A 43 16.74 1.80 16.71
N ASN A 44 17.97 2.29 16.78
CA ASN A 44 18.31 3.43 17.65
C ASN A 44 18.25 4.74 16.85
N ILE A 45 17.56 5.75 17.36
CA ILE A 45 17.52 7.06 16.70
C ILE A 45 18.56 7.98 17.37
N ILE A 46 19.55 8.39 16.58
CA ILE A 46 20.64 9.27 17.00
C ILE A 46 20.40 10.67 16.42
N ILE A 47 20.44 11.66 17.30
CA ILE A 47 20.18 13.09 17.01
C ILE A 47 21.37 13.89 17.53
N PRO A 48 21.73 15.04 16.93
CA PRO A 48 22.82 15.89 17.41
C PRO A 48 22.62 16.30 18.88
N GLU A 49 23.68 16.22 19.69
CA GLU A 49 23.63 16.39 21.15
C GLU A 49 23.15 17.79 21.61
N ASP A 50 23.39 18.82 20.79
CA ASP A 50 23.09 20.22 21.12
C ASP A 50 21.68 20.68 20.67
N VAL A 51 20.83 19.75 20.23
CA VAL A 51 19.54 20.08 19.61
C VAL A 51 18.38 19.41 20.36
N ASP A 52 17.27 20.15 20.53
CA ASP A 52 16.07 19.55 21.09
C ASP A 52 15.53 18.47 20.14
N TYR A 53 15.39 17.24 20.62
CA TYR A 53 14.88 16.13 19.80
C TYR A 53 13.49 16.41 19.21
N ARG A 54 12.71 17.32 19.84
CA ARG A 54 11.39 17.74 19.36
C ARG A 54 11.46 18.45 18.01
N GLU A 55 12.60 19.05 17.66
CA GLU A 55 12.83 19.63 16.34
C GLU A 55 12.75 18.57 15.23
N PHE A 56 12.95 17.28 15.56
CA PHE A 56 12.95 16.17 14.61
C PHE A 56 11.66 15.33 14.61
N ASN A 57 10.59 15.79 15.27
CA ASN A 57 9.32 15.04 15.32
C ASN A 57 8.75 14.74 13.93
N ASP A 58 8.89 15.68 12.99
CA ASP A 58 8.45 15.48 11.61
C ASP A 58 9.31 14.42 10.90
N CYS A 59 10.64 14.45 11.09
CA CYS A 59 11.54 13.41 10.60
C CYS A 59 11.16 12.02 11.16
N MET A 60 10.90 11.92 12.47
CA MET A 60 10.50 10.65 13.10
C MET A 60 9.15 10.17 12.59
N SER A 61 8.20 11.07 12.36
CA SER A 61 6.89 10.74 11.80
C SER A 61 7.02 10.22 10.37
N THR A 62 7.86 10.84 9.55
CA THR A 62 8.20 10.38 8.20
C THR A 62 8.89 9.01 8.25
N LEU A 63 9.81 8.78 9.20
CA LEU A 63 10.48 7.48 9.38
C LEU A 63 9.49 6.38 9.71
N GLU A 64 8.60 6.62 10.68
CA GLU A 64 7.56 5.65 11.03
C GLU A 64 6.67 5.36 9.82
N LYS A 65 6.33 6.38 9.03
CA LYS A 65 5.53 6.22 7.79
C LYS A 65 6.27 5.37 6.76
N CYS A 66 7.55 5.62 6.52
CA CYS A 66 8.37 4.85 5.58
C CYS A 66 8.49 3.39 6.02
N ILE A 67 8.81 3.13 7.28
CA ILE A 67 8.92 1.77 7.83
C ILE A 67 7.60 1.00 7.67
N LYS A 68 6.46 1.66 7.91
CA LYS A 68 5.12 1.04 7.82
C LYS A 68 4.64 0.74 6.39
N LYS A 69 5.34 1.23 5.37
CA LYS A 69 5.03 0.84 3.99
C LYS A 69 5.40 -0.62 3.72
N PHE A 70 6.41 -1.13 4.45
CA PHE A 70 6.75 -2.54 4.41
C PHE A 70 5.82 -3.37 5.33
N PRO A 71 5.44 -4.60 4.93
CA PRO A 71 4.76 -5.55 5.78
C PRO A 71 5.45 -5.70 7.14
N GLY A 72 4.63 -5.77 8.19
CA GLY A 72 4.93 -5.28 9.54
C GLY A 72 6.22 -5.76 10.21
N ASP A 73 6.80 -6.87 9.75
CA ASP A 73 7.98 -7.47 10.37
C ASP A 73 9.24 -7.44 9.51
N ILE A 74 9.23 -6.91 8.27
CA ILE A 74 10.43 -6.89 7.41
C ILE A 74 11.57 -6.14 8.10
N ILE A 75 11.34 -4.86 8.43
CA ILE A 75 12.36 -4.02 9.08
C ILE A 75 12.79 -4.62 10.42
N LYS A 76 11.83 -5.17 11.18
CA LYS A 76 12.10 -5.78 12.49
C LYS A 76 12.92 -7.07 12.38
N LYS A 77 12.66 -7.91 11.36
CA LYS A 77 13.42 -9.15 11.09
C LYS A 77 14.87 -8.83 10.76
N ILE A 78 15.10 -7.78 9.97
CA ILE A 78 16.46 -7.32 9.63
C ILE A 78 17.20 -6.81 10.87
N THR A 79 16.56 -5.95 11.68
CA THR A 79 17.22 -5.40 12.88
C THR A 79 17.45 -6.47 13.95
N ASP A 80 16.52 -7.41 14.13
CA ASP A 80 16.70 -8.54 15.05
C ASP A 80 17.85 -9.46 14.62
N PHE A 81 18.02 -9.65 13.30
CA PHE A 81 19.16 -10.40 12.78
C PHE A 81 20.50 -9.73 13.12
N TYR A 82 20.63 -8.43 12.87
CA TYR A 82 21.84 -7.69 13.23
C TYR A 82 22.07 -7.69 14.75
N LEU A 83 21.00 -7.51 15.54
CA LEU A 83 21.08 -7.55 17.00
C LEU A 83 21.55 -8.90 17.53
N GLN A 84 21.12 -10.02 16.94
CA GLN A 84 21.61 -11.37 17.28
C GLN A 84 23.10 -11.54 17.02
N LYS A 85 23.66 -10.82 16.05
CA LYS A 85 25.10 -10.75 15.77
C LYS A 85 25.84 -9.73 16.64
N GLY A 86 25.15 -9.04 17.54
CA GLY A 86 25.72 -7.97 18.37
C GLY A 86 25.97 -6.66 17.62
N ILE A 87 25.33 -6.48 16.46
CA ILE A 87 25.43 -5.30 15.61
C ILE A 87 24.20 -4.41 15.87
N ALA A 88 24.43 -3.15 16.24
CA ALA A 88 23.34 -2.20 16.45
C ALA A 88 22.88 -1.58 15.13
N THR A 89 21.58 -1.42 14.92
CA THR A 89 21.05 -0.65 13.79
C THR A 89 20.69 0.76 14.26
N ASN A 90 21.29 1.77 13.66
CA ASN A 90 21.10 3.16 14.02
C ASN A 90 20.56 3.98 12.84
N VAL A 91 19.58 4.84 13.08
CA VAL A 91 19.19 5.91 12.17
C VAL A 91 19.76 7.21 12.71
N ILE A 92 20.68 7.80 11.96
CA ILE A 92 21.39 9.03 12.33
C ILE A 92 20.76 10.19 11.57
N LEU A 93 20.12 11.11 12.29
CA LEU A 93 19.55 12.32 11.72
C LEU A 93 20.62 13.41 11.70
N ASP A 94 21.13 13.73 10.51
CA ASP A 94 22.21 14.71 10.33
C ASP A 94 21.67 15.99 9.69
N LYS A 95 21.94 17.16 10.27
CA LYS A 95 21.50 18.44 9.69
C LYS A 95 22.41 18.78 8.51
N THR A 96 21.83 19.01 7.34
CA THR A 96 22.55 19.55 6.18
C THR A 96 21.92 20.88 5.77
N GLU A 97 22.72 21.78 5.20
CA GLU A 97 22.24 23.02 4.57
C GLU A 97 22.08 22.85 3.04
N ILE A 98 22.57 21.73 2.48
CA ILE A 98 22.69 21.51 1.04
C ILE A 98 21.75 20.38 0.61
N ILE A 99 20.75 20.72 -0.22
CA ILE A 99 19.76 19.77 -0.77
C ILE A 99 20.43 18.62 -1.56
N LYS A 100 21.57 18.88 -2.22
CA LYS A 100 22.29 17.87 -2.99
C LYS A 100 22.90 16.76 -2.12
N ASP A 101 23.10 17.03 -0.84
CA ASP A 101 23.71 16.07 0.08
C ASP A 101 22.66 15.18 0.76
N LEU A 102 21.39 15.25 0.33
CA LEU A 102 20.31 14.42 0.87
C LEU A 102 20.49 12.92 0.60
N PHE A 103 21.35 12.56 -0.35
CA PHE A 103 21.66 11.19 -0.75
C PHE A 103 23.17 10.99 -0.56
N SER A 104 23.60 10.36 0.53
CA SER A 104 25.03 10.19 0.84
C SER A 104 25.31 8.81 1.41
N GLN A 105 26.32 8.13 0.86
CA GLN A 105 26.73 6.80 1.32
C GLN A 105 27.23 6.81 2.77
N SER A 106 26.82 5.81 3.52
CA SER A 106 27.08 5.65 4.93
C SER A 106 28.36 4.84 5.16
N PRO A 107 29.39 5.35 5.87
CA PRO A 107 30.57 4.54 6.18
C PRO A 107 30.21 3.44 7.20
N GLY A 108 30.56 2.19 6.88
CA GLY A 108 30.34 1.05 7.76
C GLY A 108 31.24 1.06 9.01
N ASP A 109 30.66 0.71 10.16
CA ASP A 109 31.37 0.34 11.39
C ASP A 109 31.10 -1.15 11.65
N GLU A 110 32.14 -1.94 11.93
CA GLU A 110 32.02 -3.39 12.18
C GLU A 110 31.01 -3.75 13.29
N LYS A 111 30.63 -2.79 14.14
CA LYS A 111 29.70 -2.97 15.26
C LYS A 111 28.33 -2.35 15.07
N SER A 112 28.10 -1.61 13.98
CA SER A 112 26.81 -0.97 13.74
C SER A 112 26.50 -0.76 12.27
N VAL A 113 25.24 -0.99 11.92
CA VAL A 113 24.65 -0.54 10.65
C VAL A 113 24.06 0.85 10.87
N ASN A 114 24.62 1.85 10.18
CA ASN A 114 24.23 3.24 10.33
C ASN A 114 23.52 3.72 9.06
N ILE A 115 22.27 4.15 9.22
CA ILE A 115 21.42 4.72 8.16
C ILE A 115 21.43 6.23 8.35
N TYR A 116 22.14 6.95 7.47
CA TYR A 116 22.26 8.40 7.58
C TYR A 116 21.14 9.09 6.85
N ILE A 117 20.29 9.80 7.59
CA ILE A 117 19.22 10.62 7.02
C ILE A 117 19.58 12.08 7.17
N LYS A 118 19.74 12.73 6.03
CA LYS A 118 20.04 14.14 5.95
C LYS A 118 18.75 14.94 6.09
N THR A 119 18.79 15.91 6.99
CA THR A 119 17.63 16.72 7.40
C THR A 119 17.90 18.19 7.07
N LEU A 120 16.86 18.90 6.65
CA LEU A 120 16.91 20.33 6.35
C LEU A 120 16.13 21.09 7.41
N GLU A 121 16.60 22.28 7.80
CA GLU A 121 15.80 23.19 8.60
C GLU A 121 14.58 23.66 7.79
N SER A 122 13.42 23.67 8.44
CA SER A 122 12.18 24.13 7.84
C SER A 122 12.25 25.63 7.57
N SER A 123 11.94 26.02 6.34
CA SER A 123 11.76 27.43 5.98
C SER A 123 10.46 28.04 6.54
N LEU A 124 9.54 27.20 7.03
CA LEU A 124 8.23 27.61 7.52
C LEU A 124 8.18 27.77 9.04
N TYR A 125 8.98 27.01 9.78
CA TYR A 125 9.02 27.01 11.24
C TYR A 125 10.47 26.95 11.72
N SER A 126 10.92 28.01 12.39
CA SER A 126 12.21 28.03 13.09
C SER A 126 12.27 26.89 14.09
N GLU A 127 13.43 26.25 14.26
CA GLU A 127 13.62 25.13 15.20
C GLU A 127 12.76 23.90 14.84
N SER A 128 12.62 23.61 13.55
CA SER A 128 12.07 22.33 13.09
C SER A 128 12.87 21.81 11.91
N CYS A 129 13.09 20.50 11.89
CA CYS A 129 13.84 19.80 10.86
C CYS A 129 12.92 18.85 10.11
N TYR A 130 13.13 18.77 8.80
CA TYR A 130 12.37 17.90 7.91
C TYR A 130 13.31 16.99 7.10
N ALA A 131 12.89 15.75 6.92
CA ALA A 131 13.50 14.78 6.02
C ALA A 131 12.51 14.45 4.90
N SER A 132 13.00 14.45 3.67
CA SER A 132 12.20 14.04 2.52
C SER A 132 11.85 12.56 2.62
N GLU A 133 10.57 12.20 2.46
CA GLU A 133 10.11 10.81 2.34
C GLU A 133 10.89 10.07 1.23
N LEU A 134 11.22 10.75 0.13
CA LEU A 134 12.03 10.21 -0.95
C LEU A 134 13.44 9.85 -0.48
N ALA A 135 14.15 10.77 0.17
CA ALA A 135 15.52 10.53 0.63
C ALA A 135 15.54 9.43 1.71
N MET A 136 14.59 9.47 2.64
CA MET A 136 14.51 8.48 3.70
C MET A 136 14.18 7.08 3.19
N MET A 137 13.27 6.96 2.21
CA MET A 137 12.98 5.66 1.60
C MET A 137 14.15 5.14 0.75
N HIS A 138 14.92 6.01 0.10
CA HIS A 138 16.13 5.62 -0.62
C HIS A 138 17.13 4.92 0.32
N GLU A 139 17.47 5.56 1.45
CA GLU A 139 18.41 4.99 2.42
C GLU A 139 17.87 3.71 3.09
N LEU A 140 16.55 3.63 3.35
CA LEU A 140 15.92 2.41 3.83
C LEU A 140 15.95 1.28 2.78
N SER A 141 15.86 1.62 1.50
CA SER A 141 15.93 0.65 0.41
C SER A 141 17.31 0.02 0.33
N HIS A 142 18.37 0.82 0.49
CA HIS A 142 19.73 0.32 0.66
C HIS A 142 19.88 -0.59 1.86
N PHE A 143 19.39 -0.16 3.03
CA PHE A 143 19.43 -0.98 4.24
C PHE A 143 18.78 -2.37 4.05
N ILE A 144 17.65 -2.43 3.34
CA ILE A 144 16.98 -3.69 3.04
C ILE A 144 17.77 -4.50 2.01
N SER A 145 18.25 -3.89 0.93
CA SER A 145 18.99 -4.59 -0.12
C SER A 145 20.32 -5.13 0.37
N ASP A 146 21.04 -4.38 1.20
CA ASP A 146 22.33 -4.78 1.78
C ASP A 146 22.14 -6.03 2.64
N TYR A 147 21.10 -6.05 3.49
CA TYR A 147 20.74 -7.24 4.26
C TYR A 147 20.48 -8.46 3.36
N ILE A 148 19.77 -8.26 2.24
CA ILE A 148 19.46 -9.35 1.30
C ILE A 148 20.76 -9.90 0.70
N PHE A 149 21.62 -9.03 0.16
CA PHE A 149 22.86 -9.45 -0.50
C PHE A 149 23.90 -10.05 0.46
N GLU A 150 23.96 -9.58 1.70
CA GLU A 150 24.90 -10.09 2.70
C GLU A 150 24.53 -11.50 3.20
N ASN A 151 23.26 -11.89 3.10
CA ASN A 151 22.73 -13.05 3.83
C ASN A 151 22.03 -14.10 2.96
N PHE A 152 21.75 -13.79 1.70
CA PHE A 152 21.08 -14.69 0.76
C PHE A 152 21.86 -14.79 -0.55
N ASP A 153 21.74 -15.95 -1.22
CA ASP A 153 22.33 -16.16 -2.54
C ASP A 153 21.42 -15.55 -3.61
N CYS A 154 21.84 -14.41 -4.16
CA CYS A 154 21.10 -13.66 -5.17
C CYS A 154 21.63 -13.89 -6.60
N GLU A 155 22.44 -14.93 -6.84
CA GLU A 155 23.08 -15.13 -8.14
C GLU A 155 22.05 -15.37 -9.27
N ASP A 156 20.99 -16.13 -9.01
CA ASP A 156 19.91 -16.36 -9.98
C ASP A 156 19.14 -15.06 -10.30
N LEU A 157 18.81 -14.26 -9.29
CA LEU A 157 18.19 -12.94 -9.47
C LEU A 157 19.10 -12.03 -10.31
N LYS A 158 20.39 -11.99 -10.00
CA LYS A 158 21.39 -11.19 -10.71
C LYS A 158 21.53 -11.61 -12.17
N ASN A 159 21.53 -12.92 -12.44
CA ASN A 159 21.58 -13.46 -13.80
C ASN A 159 20.34 -13.08 -14.61
N GLU A 160 19.14 -13.16 -14.02
CA GLU A 160 17.91 -12.72 -14.68
C GLU A 160 17.90 -11.21 -14.94
N PHE A 161 18.37 -10.39 -14.00
CA PHE A 161 18.53 -8.95 -14.21
C PHE A 161 19.53 -8.66 -15.33
N HIS A 162 20.66 -9.35 -15.37
CA HIS A 162 21.64 -9.19 -16.45
C HIS A 162 21.04 -9.55 -17.82
N ARG A 163 20.25 -10.64 -17.88
CA ARG A 163 19.51 -11.03 -19.09
C ARG A 163 18.50 -9.95 -19.50
N LEU A 164 17.75 -9.39 -18.55
CA LEU A 164 16.79 -8.31 -18.80
C LEU A 164 17.49 -6.99 -19.19
N ASN A 165 18.76 -6.84 -18.83
CA ASN A 165 19.61 -5.70 -19.16
C ASN A 165 20.39 -5.87 -20.47
N GLU A 166 20.11 -6.90 -21.27
CA GLU A 166 20.87 -7.18 -22.49
C GLU A 166 20.94 -5.94 -23.41
N GLY A 167 22.18 -5.51 -23.70
CA GLY A 167 22.47 -4.30 -24.49
C GLY A 167 22.57 -3.00 -23.67
N TYR A 168 22.41 -3.06 -22.35
CA TYR A 168 22.48 -1.92 -21.43
C TYR A 168 23.42 -2.24 -20.26
N GLU A 169 24.64 -1.72 -20.30
CA GLU A 169 25.70 -2.03 -19.34
C GLU A 169 25.63 -1.13 -18.09
N TYR A 170 25.82 -1.74 -16.92
CA TYR A 170 26.04 -1.00 -15.68
C TYR A 170 27.30 -0.11 -15.77
N GLY A 171 27.30 1.00 -15.02
CA GLY A 171 28.34 2.01 -15.01
C GLY A 171 28.26 3.02 -16.16
N THR A 172 27.24 2.92 -17.03
CA THR A 172 27.06 3.83 -18.17
C THR A 172 25.65 4.40 -18.22
N TRP A 173 25.45 5.44 -19.05
CA TRP A 173 24.11 5.98 -19.33
C TRP A 173 24.03 6.44 -20.76
N GLY A 174 23.22 5.76 -21.56
CA GLY A 174 23.05 6.01 -22.98
C GLY A 174 21.60 6.24 -23.40
N GLU A 175 21.39 6.30 -24.71
CA GLU A 175 20.06 6.36 -25.30
C GLU A 175 19.25 5.10 -24.92
N ASN A 176 17.95 5.27 -24.66
CA ASN A 176 17.03 4.17 -24.33
C ASN A 176 17.28 3.44 -22.99
N TYR A 177 18.26 3.85 -22.17
CA TYR A 177 18.51 3.23 -20.85
C TYR A 177 17.28 3.31 -19.93
N SER A 178 16.47 4.38 -20.06
CA SER A 178 15.23 4.55 -19.30
C SER A 178 14.15 3.50 -19.61
N LYS A 179 14.33 2.63 -20.62
CA LYS A 179 13.45 1.49 -20.90
C LYS A 179 13.72 0.30 -19.97
N VAL A 180 14.91 0.27 -19.39
CA VAL A 180 15.45 -0.87 -18.64
C VAL A 180 15.72 -0.48 -17.20
N PHE A 181 16.27 0.72 -16.96
CA PHE A 181 16.57 1.25 -15.64
C PHE A 181 15.58 2.36 -15.26
N VAL A 182 15.14 2.38 -14.00
CA VAL A 182 14.17 3.38 -13.52
C VAL A 182 14.74 4.79 -13.52
N ASN A 183 16.04 4.93 -13.27
CA ASN A 183 16.74 6.21 -13.36
C ASN A 183 18.24 5.98 -13.67
N LYS A 184 19.01 7.07 -13.76
CA LYS A 184 20.45 7.02 -14.05
C LYS A 184 21.30 6.36 -12.95
N HIS A 185 20.91 6.55 -11.70
CA HIS A 185 21.56 5.94 -10.54
C HIS A 185 21.43 4.41 -10.57
N SER A 186 20.26 3.90 -10.94
CA SER A 186 20.01 2.46 -11.10
C SER A 186 20.92 1.78 -12.13
N ALA A 187 21.46 2.55 -13.08
CA ALA A 187 22.39 2.03 -14.08
C ALA A 187 23.84 1.96 -13.55
N ILE A 188 24.13 2.31 -12.29
CA ILE A 188 25.50 2.26 -11.73
C ILE A 188 25.92 0.83 -11.44
N SER A 189 25.09 0.05 -10.75
CA SER A 189 25.34 -1.35 -10.43
C SER A 189 24.03 -2.10 -10.17
N PHE A 190 24.13 -3.42 -10.02
CA PHE A 190 22.99 -4.27 -9.67
C PHE A 190 22.41 -3.90 -8.29
N GLU A 191 23.27 -3.60 -7.33
CA GLU A 191 22.90 -3.22 -5.98
C GLU A 191 22.10 -1.90 -5.97
N GLU A 192 22.59 -0.90 -6.73
CA GLU A 192 21.91 0.38 -6.91
C GLU A 192 20.56 0.22 -7.62
N GLU A 193 20.49 -0.69 -8.60
CA GLU A 193 19.23 -0.98 -9.28
C GLU A 193 18.19 -1.59 -8.33
N ILE A 194 18.57 -2.54 -7.48
CA ILE A 194 17.65 -3.14 -6.51
C ILE A 194 17.15 -2.09 -5.51
N ALA A 195 18.05 -1.30 -4.93
CA ALA A 195 17.68 -0.24 -3.99
C ALA A 195 16.74 0.78 -4.64
N ASP A 196 17.03 1.21 -5.87
CA ASP A 196 16.18 2.14 -6.59
C ASP A 196 14.81 1.54 -6.96
N LEU A 197 14.74 0.26 -7.30
CA LEU A 197 13.46 -0.39 -7.58
C LEU A 197 12.56 -0.44 -6.34
N ILE A 198 13.10 -0.80 -5.18
CA ILE A 198 12.38 -0.75 -3.90
C ILE A 198 11.92 0.68 -3.64
N TRP A 199 12.84 1.65 -3.75
CA TRP A 199 12.56 3.05 -3.48
C TRP A 199 11.42 3.61 -4.34
N HIS A 200 11.50 3.43 -5.66
CA HIS A 200 10.49 3.94 -6.59
C HIS A 200 9.16 3.20 -6.43
N ALA A 201 9.18 1.90 -6.12
CA ALA A 201 7.96 1.13 -5.88
C ALA A 201 7.22 1.58 -4.62
N GLU A 202 7.94 1.99 -3.59
CA GLU A 202 7.35 2.44 -2.34
C GLU A 202 6.86 3.88 -2.37
N VAL A 203 7.60 4.78 -3.02
CA VAL A 203 7.25 6.21 -3.02
C VAL A 203 6.41 6.61 -4.23
N ASN A 204 6.67 6.03 -5.39
CA ASN A 204 6.07 6.43 -6.67
C ASN A 204 5.50 5.24 -7.48
N PRO A 205 4.66 4.36 -6.90
CA PRO A 205 4.16 3.18 -7.60
C PRO A 205 3.39 3.53 -8.89
N SER A 206 2.67 4.66 -8.91
CA SER A 206 1.96 5.13 -10.11
C SER A 206 2.89 5.51 -11.26
N ILE A 207 4.07 6.08 -10.98
CA ILE A 207 5.05 6.44 -12.00
C ILE A 207 5.60 5.16 -12.63
N LEU A 208 6.00 4.19 -11.81
CA LEU A 208 6.48 2.91 -12.31
C LEU A 208 5.42 2.22 -13.15
N ARG A 209 4.21 2.07 -12.61
CA ARG A 209 3.09 1.42 -13.30
C ARG A 209 2.81 1.98 -14.69
N ASN A 210 2.99 3.28 -14.86
CA ASN A 210 2.70 3.99 -16.11
C ASN A 210 3.93 4.23 -17.00
N ILE A 211 5.12 3.70 -16.66
CA ILE A 211 6.38 3.99 -17.37
C ILE A 211 6.38 3.62 -18.87
N ASN A 212 5.48 2.72 -19.28
CA ASN A 212 5.28 2.30 -20.67
C ASN A 212 3.80 2.44 -21.07
N ASP A 213 3.21 3.60 -20.79
CA ASP A 213 1.81 3.94 -21.08
C ASP A 213 0.79 2.98 -20.45
N GLY A 214 1.14 2.42 -19.28
CA GLY A 214 0.35 1.41 -18.58
C GLY A 214 0.46 0.00 -19.15
N ASN A 215 1.44 -0.27 -20.02
CA ASN A 215 1.76 -1.62 -20.49
C ASN A 215 2.93 -2.22 -19.68
N ASN A 216 3.02 -3.56 -19.67
CA ASN A 216 4.18 -4.24 -19.11
C ASN A 216 5.48 -3.79 -19.80
N ALA A 217 6.55 -3.74 -19.02
CA ALA A 217 7.88 -3.29 -19.43
C ALA A 217 8.92 -4.11 -18.67
N ILE A 218 10.19 -4.04 -19.09
CA ILE A 218 11.29 -4.77 -18.46
C ILE A 218 11.39 -4.44 -16.96
N ILE A 219 11.20 -3.17 -16.59
CA ILE A 219 11.19 -2.72 -15.20
C ILE A 219 10.09 -3.43 -14.37
N HIS A 220 8.91 -3.67 -14.95
CA HIS A 220 7.85 -4.42 -14.29
C HIS A 220 8.20 -5.90 -14.11
N GLU A 221 8.91 -6.50 -15.06
CA GLU A 221 9.40 -7.88 -14.92
C GLU A 221 10.42 -8.00 -13.80
N LYS A 222 11.35 -7.04 -13.69
CA LYS A 222 12.31 -6.93 -12.60
C LYS A 222 11.65 -6.79 -11.23
N LEU A 223 10.65 -5.91 -11.11
CA LEU A 223 9.87 -5.75 -9.88
C LEU A 223 9.19 -7.06 -9.46
N ARG A 224 8.64 -7.82 -10.42
CA ARG A 224 8.03 -9.13 -10.13
C ARG A 224 9.06 -10.16 -9.69
N LEU A 225 10.26 -10.16 -10.27
CA LEU A 225 11.35 -11.03 -9.83
C LEU A 225 11.79 -10.67 -8.41
N LEU A 226 12.01 -9.39 -8.14
CA LEU A 226 12.40 -8.92 -6.81
C LEU A 226 11.32 -9.23 -5.76
N ALA A 227 10.04 -9.02 -6.08
CA ALA A 227 8.94 -9.36 -5.18
C ALA A 227 8.91 -10.86 -4.83
N LYS A 228 9.22 -11.74 -5.79
CA LYS A 228 9.31 -13.20 -5.54
C LYS A 228 10.47 -13.55 -4.62
N GLU A 229 11.61 -12.89 -4.76
CA GLU A 229 12.74 -13.10 -3.82
C GLU A 229 12.37 -12.65 -2.42
N PHE A 230 11.66 -11.52 -2.30
CA PHE A 230 11.11 -11.07 -1.03
C PHE A 230 10.13 -12.08 -0.42
N ASP A 231 9.25 -12.69 -1.22
CA ASP A 231 8.33 -13.75 -0.78
C ASP A 231 9.09 -14.97 -0.18
N ILE A 232 10.30 -15.26 -0.69
CA ILE A 232 11.16 -16.36 -0.20
C ILE A 232 11.89 -15.96 1.08
N ILE A 233 12.38 -14.71 1.15
CA ILE A 233 13.23 -14.23 2.25
C ILE A 233 12.40 -13.86 3.51
N PHE A 234 11.20 -13.32 3.33
CA PHE A 234 10.41 -12.73 4.40
C PHE A 234 9.07 -13.46 4.59
N ASP A 235 8.97 -14.25 5.67
CA ASP A 235 7.72 -14.97 6.04
C ASP A 235 6.53 -14.04 6.33
N SER A 236 6.77 -12.75 6.58
CA SER A 236 5.74 -11.74 6.76
C SER A 236 5.03 -11.35 5.46
N ILE A 237 5.56 -11.79 4.31
CA ILE A 237 4.95 -11.57 3.01
C ILE A 237 4.03 -12.76 2.71
N SER A 238 2.79 -12.42 2.41
CA SER A 238 1.69 -13.35 2.19
C SER A 238 0.93 -12.93 0.93
N GLU A 239 -0.03 -13.73 0.48
CA GLU A 239 -0.89 -13.34 -0.64
C GLU A 239 -1.56 -11.98 -0.44
N ASN A 240 -1.84 -11.61 0.81
CA ASN A 240 -2.50 -10.35 1.19
C ASN A 240 -1.53 -9.19 1.46
N SER A 241 -0.21 -9.45 1.51
CA SER A 241 0.83 -8.45 1.76
C SER A 241 1.88 -8.41 0.65
N LYS A 242 1.55 -8.94 -0.53
CA LYS A 242 2.41 -8.94 -1.71
C LYS A 242 2.92 -7.53 -2.02
N LEU A 243 4.23 -7.42 -2.11
CA LEU A 243 4.89 -6.15 -2.34
C LEU A 243 4.71 -5.65 -3.77
N TRP A 244 4.60 -4.33 -3.89
CA TRP A 244 4.71 -3.55 -5.13
C TRP A 244 3.75 -3.91 -6.25
N LEU A 245 2.67 -4.64 -5.97
CA LEU A 245 1.65 -4.91 -6.98
C LEU A 245 0.97 -3.61 -7.48
N ASP A 246 0.94 -2.56 -6.65
CA ASP A 246 0.52 -1.20 -7.06
C ASP A 246 1.45 -0.57 -8.11
N ALA A 247 2.70 -1.03 -8.23
CA ALA A 247 3.66 -0.56 -9.23
C ALA A 247 3.59 -1.36 -10.54
N ILE A 248 2.75 -2.39 -10.62
CA ILE A 248 2.61 -3.25 -11.81
C ILE A 248 1.33 -2.87 -12.56
N PRO A 249 1.37 -2.68 -13.90
CA PRO A 249 0.19 -2.36 -14.67
C PRO A 249 -0.76 -3.55 -14.70
N GLN A 250 -2.00 -3.27 -14.37
CA GLN A 250 -3.09 -4.24 -14.43
C GLN A 250 -3.85 -4.08 -15.74
N SER A 251 -4.47 -5.16 -16.19
CA SER A 251 -5.41 -5.12 -17.30
C SER A 251 -6.83 -5.03 -16.74
N PRO A 252 -7.71 -4.22 -17.34
CA PRO A 252 -9.11 -4.24 -16.98
C PRO A 252 -9.73 -5.60 -17.35
N GLN A 253 -10.70 -6.02 -16.55
CA GLN A 253 -11.54 -7.17 -16.85
C GLN A 253 -12.25 -6.97 -18.19
N ASP A 254 -12.47 -8.05 -18.95
CA ASP A 254 -12.99 -7.96 -20.33
C ASP A 254 -14.27 -7.14 -20.45
N TRP A 255 -15.19 -7.28 -19.49
CA TRP A 255 -16.46 -6.56 -19.46
C TRP A 255 -16.32 -5.06 -19.18
N ALA A 256 -15.20 -4.61 -18.61
CA ALA A 256 -14.96 -3.22 -18.20
C ALA A 256 -14.09 -2.44 -19.19
N LYS A 257 -13.52 -3.11 -20.20
CA LYS A 257 -12.58 -2.52 -21.18
C LYS A 257 -13.14 -1.27 -21.86
N ASP A 258 -14.35 -1.36 -22.40
CA ASP A 258 -14.96 -0.26 -23.17
C ASP A 258 -15.25 0.95 -22.29
N THR A 259 -15.81 0.72 -21.09
CA THR A 259 -16.09 1.79 -20.12
C THR A 259 -14.80 2.47 -19.64
N ILE A 260 -13.75 1.70 -19.37
CA ILE A 260 -12.46 2.25 -18.93
C ILE A 260 -11.80 3.05 -20.04
N ALA A 261 -11.89 2.60 -21.30
CA ALA A 261 -11.41 3.37 -22.45
C ALA A 261 -12.14 4.71 -22.58
N GLU A 262 -13.48 4.71 -22.50
CA GLU A 262 -14.29 5.95 -22.53
C GLU A 262 -13.93 6.91 -21.38
N MET A 263 -13.75 6.37 -20.17
CA MET A 263 -13.34 7.16 -19.01
C MET A 263 -11.92 7.73 -19.17
N LYS A 264 -10.99 6.98 -19.76
CA LYS A 264 -9.62 7.44 -20.04
C LYS A 264 -9.62 8.55 -21.08
N ASP A 265 -10.35 8.38 -22.19
CA ASP A 265 -10.49 9.38 -23.25
C ASP A 265 -11.16 10.67 -22.74
N SER A 266 -12.05 10.54 -21.76
CA SER A 266 -12.72 11.64 -21.08
C SER A 266 -11.90 12.26 -19.93
N LEU A 267 -10.67 11.79 -19.70
CA LEU A 267 -9.78 12.23 -18.60
C LEU A 267 -10.42 12.10 -17.20
N LEU A 268 -11.29 11.10 -17.02
CA LEU A 268 -12.00 10.86 -15.76
C LEU A 268 -11.23 9.96 -14.79
N ILE A 269 -10.13 9.35 -15.24
CA ILE A 269 -9.24 8.52 -14.43
C ILE A 269 -7.99 9.34 -14.12
N PRO A 270 -7.74 9.73 -12.85
CA PRO A 270 -6.50 10.38 -12.47
C PRO A 270 -5.29 9.49 -12.79
N GLU A 271 -4.17 10.12 -13.15
CA GLU A 271 -2.95 9.43 -13.55
C GLU A 271 -2.46 8.45 -12.47
N GLU A 272 -2.63 8.81 -11.20
CA GLU A 272 -2.26 8.02 -10.02
C GLU A 272 -3.05 6.71 -9.90
N PHE A 273 -4.20 6.59 -10.58
CA PHE A 273 -5.04 5.40 -10.63
C PHE A 273 -5.07 4.72 -11.99
N ASN A 274 -4.47 5.32 -13.02
CA ASN A 274 -4.38 4.69 -14.33
C ASN A 274 -3.57 3.38 -14.24
N GLY A 275 -4.10 2.30 -14.83
CA GLY A 275 -3.51 0.96 -14.75
C GLY A 275 -3.72 0.22 -13.43
N LEU A 276 -4.52 0.77 -12.50
CA LEU A 276 -4.85 0.16 -11.22
C LEU A 276 -6.37 -0.06 -11.12
N TYR A 277 -6.81 -1.29 -11.36
CA TYR A 277 -8.22 -1.67 -11.51
C TYR A 277 -8.74 -2.57 -10.38
N GLU A 278 -7.86 -3.36 -9.79
CA GLU A 278 -8.10 -4.17 -8.61
C GLU A 278 -7.74 -3.37 -7.35
N ALA A 279 -8.54 -3.52 -6.31
CA ALA A 279 -8.16 -3.14 -4.97
C ALA A 279 -7.68 -4.40 -4.26
N TYR A 280 -6.51 -4.34 -3.63
CA TYR A 280 -5.91 -5.43 -2.85
C TYR A 280 -6.64 -5.63 -1.51
N ILE A 281 -7.95 -5.77 -1.59
CA ILE A 281 -8.86 -6.08 -0.50
C ILE A 281 -9.84 -7.11 -1.05
N ASN A 282 -9.92 -8.27 -0.40
CA ASN A 282 -10.94 -9.25 -0.77
C ASN A 282 -12.33 -8.69 -0.47
N ARG A 283 -13.36 -9.22 -1.13
CA ARG A 283 -14.75 -8.73 -0.95
C ARG A 283 -15.16 -8.75 0.51
N GLU A 284 -14.85 -9.82 1.22
CA GLU A 284 -15.19 -9.95 2.63
C GLU A 284 -14.60 -8.83 3.51
N ASP A 285 -13.31 -8.56 3.38
CA ASP A 285 -12.59 -7.56 4.17
C ASP A 285 -12.99 -6.14 3.79
N PHE A 286 -13.36 -5.90 2.53
CA PHE A 286 -13.94 -4.63 2.11
C PHE A 286 -15.27 -4.37 2.81
N TYR A 287 -16.18 -5.36 2.82
CA TYR A 287 -17.46 -5.16 3.49
C TYR A 287 -17.32 -5.10 5.01
N LYS A 288 -16.39 -5.83 5.63
CA LYS A 288 -16.02 -5.63 7.03
C LYS A 288 -15.56 -4.20 7.30
N LEU A 289 -14.71 -3.63 6.44
CA LEU A 289 -14.25 -2.25 6.57
C LEU A 289 -15.41 -1.26 6.46
N ILE A 290 -16.30 -1.44 5.49
CA ILE A 290 -17.49 -0.59 5.31
C ILE A 290 -18.40 -0.66 6.55
N LEU A 291 -18.68 -1.85 7.07
CA LEU A 291 -19.49 -2.03 8.28
C LEU A 291 -18.85 -1.36 9.49
N ASN A 292 -17.55 -1.59 9.72
CA ASN A 292 -16.81 -0.92 10.80
C ASN A 292 -16.85 0.62 10.66
N MET A 293 -16.72 1.15 9.45
CA MET A 293 -16.81 2.59 9.20
C MET A 293 -18.21 3.15 9.46
N LEU A 294 -19.25 2.39 9.09
CA LEU A 294 -20.64 2.74 9.36
C LEU A 294 -20.92 2.69 10.86
N ASP A 295 -20.45 1.66 11.56
CA ASP A 295 -20.56 1.50 13.02
C ASP A 295 -19.91 2.68 13.75
N MET A 296 -18.70 3.07 13.34
CA MET A 296 -18.01 4.25 13.87
C MET A 296 -18.76 5.56 13.62
N LYS A 297 -19.50 5.68 12.50
CA LYS A 297 -20.21 6.91 12.10
C LYS A 297 -21.60 7.03 12.70
N VAL A 298 -22.32 5.93 12.82
CA VAL A 298 -23.74 5.87 13.21
C VAL A 298 -23.89 5.43 14.67
N GLY A 299 -22.88 4.74 15.21
CA GLY A 299 -22.86 4.10 16.52
C GLY A 299 -23.54 2.74 16.48
N ASP A 300 -22.90 1.70 17.05
CA ASP A 300 -23.32 0.28 17.02
C ASP A 300 -24.83 0.06 17.28
N LYS A 301 -25.44 0.88 18.15
CA LYS A 301 -26.84 0.73 18.56
C LYS A 301 -27.86 1.30 17.57
N ASN A 302 -27.42 2.01 16.54
CA ASN A 302 -28.29 2.70 15.60
C ASN A 302 -28.15 2.19 14.16
N LEU A 303 -27.25 1.24 13.88
CA LEU A 303 -27.00 0.80 12.50
C LEU A 303 -28.21 0.06 11.91
N GLU A 304 -28.77 -0.86 12.69
CA GLU A 304 -29.95 -1.65 12.32
C GLU A 304 -31.17 -0.75 12.10
N ASP A 305 -31.42 0.19 13.03
CA ASP A 305 -32.48 1.19 12.91
C ASP A 305 -32.26 2.14 11.71
N TYR A 306 -31.02 2.52 11.43
CA TYR A 306 -30.67 3.43 10.32
C TYR A 306 -30.91 2.80 8.95
N PHE A 307 -30.61 1.51 8.80
CA PHE A 307 -30.92 0.75 7.58
C PHE A 307 -32.33 0.13 7.61
N ASN A 308 -33.09 0.38 8.68
CA ASN A 308 -34.44 -0.13 8.88
C ASN A 308 -34.47 -1.67 8.77
N LEU A 309 -33.45 -2.32 9.32
CA LEU A 309 -33.35 -3.76 9.53
C LEU A 309 -34.30 -4.17 10.66
N GLY A 310 -35.60 -3.90 10.50
CA GLY A 310 -36.60 -4.47 11.39
C GLY A 310 -36.62 -5.99 11.23
N ASP A 311 -37.04 -6.69 12.29
CA ASP A 311 -37.33 -8.13 12.25
C ASP A 311 -38.11 -8.44 10.97
N TYR A 312 -37.45 -9.08 10.01
CA TYR A 312 -38.10 -9.53 8.77
C TYR A 312 -39.15 -10.55 9.18
N GLU A 313 -40.42 -10.13 9.30
CA GLU A 313 -41.52 -11.08 9.38
C GLU A 313 -41.58 -11.83 8.05
N GLU A 314 -41.20 -13.11 8.07
CA GLU A 314 -41.35 -14.04 6.95
C GLU A 314 -42.83 -14.08 6.52
N HIS A 315 -43.21 -13.30 5.52
CA HIS A 315 -44.49 -13.49 4.86
C HIS A 315 -44.37 -14.63 3.85
N VAL A 316 -44.55 -15.84 4.35
CA VAL A 316 -44.68 -17.08 3.58
C VAL A 316 -46.04 -17.07 2.85
N ALA A 317 -46.02 -16.94 1.53
CA ALA A 317 -47.20 -17.18 0.69
C ALA A 317 -47.11 -18.60 0.10
N LEU A 318 -48.06 -19.46 0.43
CA LEU A 318 -48.22 -20.77 -0.17
C LEU A 318 -49.00 -20.64 -1.48
N ASP A 319 -48.44 -21.11 -2.60
CA ASP A 319 -49.20 -21.34 -3.83
C ASP A 319 -50.21 -22.48 -3.57
N PRO A 320 -51.53 -22.18 -3.52
CA PRO A 320 -52.52 -23.19 -3.14
C PRO A 320 -52.76 -24.24 -4.24
N VAL A 321 -52.18 -24.07 -5.44
CA VAL A 321 -52.32 -24.98 -6.58
C VAL A 321 -51.10 -25.91 -6.69
N LYS A 322 -49.90 -25.43 -6.37
CA LYS A 322 -48.64 -26.19 -6.52
C LYS A 322 -47.99 -26.63 -5.21
N GLY A 323 -48.37 -26.07 -4.07
CA GLY A 323 -47.79 -26.40 -2.76
C GLY A 323 -46.38 -25.84 -2.55
N GLU A 324 -45.97 -24.86 -3.35
CA GLU A 324 -44.66 -24.21 -3.25
C GLU A 324 -44.75 -22.95 -2.37
N VAL A 325 -43.69 -22.70 -1.59
CA VAL A 325 -43.58 -21.55 -0.69
C VAL A 325 -42.85 -20.41 -1.40
N TYR A 326 -43.46 -19.23 -1.44
CA TYR A 326 -42.91 -18.01 -2.02
C TYR A 326 -42.78 -16.90 -0.95
N VAL A 327 -41.66 -16.19 -0.96
CA VAL A 327 -41.49 -14.93 -0.22
C VAL A 327 -41.69 -13.77 -1.20
N SER A 328 -42.31 -12.68 -0.74
CA SER A 328 -42.74 -11.55 -1.58
C SER A 328 -41.61 -10.75 -2.24
N ASP A 329 -40.35 -11.15 -2.12
CA ASP A 329 -39.19 -10.52 -2.77
C ASP A 329 -38.81 -11.16 -4.12
N GLY A 330 -39.50 -12.24 -4.52
CA GLY A 330 -39.31 -12.89 -5.81
C GLY A 330 -38.10 -13.85 -5.89
N LYS A 331 -37.50 -14.26 -4.76
CA LYS A 331 -36.42 -15.27 -4.73
C LYS A 331 -36.91 -16.65 -4.27
N SER A 332 -36.33 -17.72 -4.84
CA SER A 332 -36.61 -19.10 -4.41
C SER A 332 -35.81 -19.48 -3.15
N TYR A 333 -36.43 -20.24 -2.23
CA TYR A 333 -35.84 -20.69 -0.95
C TYR A 333 -34.46 -21.36 -1.09
N THR A 334 -34.20 -22.01 -2.23
CA THR A 334 -32.94 -22.69 -2.53
C THR A 334 -31.75 -21.72 -2.62
N ASN A 335 -31.96 -20.49 -3.10
CA ASN A 335 -30.89 -19.48 -3.20
C ASN A 335 -30.58 -18.84 -1.84
N TYR A 336 -31.58 -18.67 -0.98
CA TYR A 336 -31.44 -18.09 0.35
C TYR A 336 -30.70 -19.02 1.33
N TYR A 337 -31.03 -20.32 1.34
CA TYR A 337 -30.32 -21.28 2.17
C TYR A 337 -28.88 -21.51 1.71
N ASN A 338 -28.65 -21.62 0.40
CA ASN A 338 -27.28 -21.71 -0.15
C ASN A 338 -26.44 -20.48 0.23
N TYR A 339 -27.07 -19.31 0.35
CA TYR A 339 -26.42 -18.09 0.80
C TYR A 339 -25.98 -18.15 2.27
N LEU A 340 -26.92 -18.42 3.19
CA LEU A 340 -26.64 -18.55 4.62
C LEU A 340 -25.54 -19.57 4.91
N THR A 341 -25.47 -20.66 4.13
CA THR A 341 -24.45 -21.71 4.33
C THR A 341 -23.05 -21.34 3.82
N LYS A 342 -22.90 -20.25 3.04
CA LYS A 342 -21.65 -19.85 2.38
C LYS A 342 -21.16 -18.44 2.72
N SER A 343 -21.98 -17.59 3.34
CA SER A 343 -21.62 -16.21 3.71
C SER A 343 -21.02 -16.13 5.10
N SER A 344 -20.01 -15.28 5.30
CA SER A 344 -19.58 -14.85 6.63
C SER A 344 -20.54 -13.83 7.22
N ASP A 345 -20.52 -13.63 8.54
CA ASP A 345 -21.41 -12.71 9.26
C ASP A 345 -21.39 -11.29 8.67
N ALA A 346 -20.22 -10.80 8.26
CA ALA A 346 -20.06 -9.48 7.65
C ALA A 346 -20.69 -9.38 6.25
N LEU A 347 -20.56 -10.42 5.41
CA LEU A 347 -21.20 -10.46 4.09
C LEU A 347 -22.72 -10.60 4.21
N TYR A 348 -23.17 -11.34 5.22
CA TYR A 348 -24.58 -11.47 5.56
C TYR A 348 -25.19 -10.13 5.97
N GLN A 349 -24.54 -9.45 6.90
CA GLN A 349 -24.97 -8.15 7.41
C GLN A 349 -24.97 -7.08 6.31
N ALA A 350 -23.93 -7.03 5.47
CA ALA A 350 -23.86 -6.09 4.35
C ALA A 350 -24.98 -6.34 3.30
N TYR A 351 -25.37 -7.60 3.06
CA TYR A 351 -26.49 -7.93 2.17
C TYR A 351 -27.84 -7.52 2.76
N GLN A 352 -28.06 -7.79 4.04
CA GLN A 352 -29.29 -7.37 4.73
C GLN A 352 -29.46 -5.85 4.65
N MET A 353 -28.35 -5.11 4.74
CA MET A 353 -28.31 -3.64 4.60
C MET A 353 -28.45 -3.16 3.14
N GLY A 354 -28.57 -4.07 2.17
CA GLY A 354 -28.67 -3.74 0.74
C GLY A 354 -27.38 -3.14 0.16
N ILE A 355 -26.25 -3.34 0.82
CA ILE A 355 -24.92 -2.88 0.39
C ILE A 355 -24.38 -3.78 -0.73
N ILE A 356 -24.74 -5.08 -0.72
CA ILE A 356 -24.31 -6.06 -1.73
C ILE A 356 -25.49 -6.74 -2.43
N ASN A 357 -25.33 -7.08 -3.72
CA ASN A 357 -26.30 -7.87 -4.48
C ASN A 357 -25.90 -9.37 -4.50
N THR A 358 -26.86 -10.25 -4.78
CA THR A 358 -26.65 -11.70 -4.76
C THR A 358 -25.62 -12.23 -5.76
N ASP A 359 -25.29 -11.46 -6.78
CA ASP A 359 -24.44 -11.89 -7.89
C ASP A 359 -22.96 -12.07 -7.48
N PHE A 360 -22.51 -11.43 -6.40
CA PHE A 360 -21.11 -11.40 -5.97
C PHE A 360 -20.80 -12.31 -4.77
N ILE A 361 -21.80 -13.08 -4.31
CA ILE A 361 -21.76 -13.85 -3.07
C ILE A 361 -20.84 -15.07 -3.14
N ASN A 362 -20.71 -15.70 -4.31
CA ASN A 362 -19.90 -16.92 -4.47
C ASN A 362 -18.40 -16.66 -4.60
N GLU A 363 -17.96 -15.39 -4.56
CA GLU A 363 -16.56 -14.99 -4.72
C GLU A 363 -16.05 -14.15 -3.53
N SER A 364 -16.43 -14.53 -2.30
CA SER A 364 -16.04 -13.82 -1.07
C SER A 364 -14.52 -13.62 -0.92
N GLN A 365 -13.74 -14.58 -1.42
CA GLN A 365 -12.28 -14.58 -1.39
C GLN A 365 -11.63 -13.87 -2.59
N GLY A 366 -12.41 -13.46 -3.60
CA GLY A 366 -11.88 -12.70 -4.73
C GLY A 366 -11.56 -11.25 -4.35
N TYR A 367 -10.57 -10.65 -5.01
CA TYR A 367 -10.24 -9.23 -4.85
C TYR A 367 -11.38 -8.35 -5.38
N MET A 368 -11.73 -7.30 -4.64
CA MET A 368 -12.66 -6.28 -5.12
C MET A 368 -12.00 -5.48 -6.23
N THR A 369 -12.66 -5.35 -7.37
CA THR A 369 -12.30 -4.31 -8.34
C THR A 369 -12.68 -2.94 -7.80
N ARG A 370 -11.94 -1.91 -8.16
CA ARG A 370 -12.27 -0.52 -7.79
C ARG A 370 -13.62 -0.07 -8.35
N LEU A 371 -14.07 -0.69 -9.44
CA LEU A 371 -15.39 -0.47 -10.01
C LEU A 371 -16.50 -1.14 -9.18
N GLU A 372 -16.27 -2.33 -8.60
CA GLU A 372 -17.17 -2.91 -7.60
C GLU A 372 -17.23 -2.03 -6.34
N ILE A 373 -16.07 -1.54 -5.87
CA ILE A 373 -16.01 -0.59 -4.74
C ILE A 373 -16.80 0.69 -5.04
N SER A 374 -16.73 1.19 -6.27
CA SER A 374 -17.42 2.42 -6.68
C SER A 374 -18.93 2.22 -6.89
N LYS A 375 -19.43 0.98 -6.93
CA LYS A 375 -20.87 0.67 -7.04
C LYS A 375 -21.53 0.49 -5.67
N ALA A 376 -20.79 0.02 -4.67
CA ALA A 376 -21.23 -0.15 -3.28
C ALA A 376 -21.39 1.22 -2.59
#